data_AF-A0A0P7Z2F5-F1
#
_entry.id   AF-A0A0P7Z2F5-F1
#
_cell.length_a   1.000
_cell.length_b   1.000
_cell.length_c   1.000
_cell.angle_alpha   90.00
_cell.angle_beta   90.00
_cell.angle_gamma   90.00
#
_symmetry.space_group_name_H-M   'P 1'
#
loop_
_entity.id
_entity.type
_entity.pdbx_description
1 polymer ?
#
loop_
_entity_poly.entity_id
_entity_poly.type
_entity_poly.pdbx_seq_one_letter_code
_entity_poly.pdbx_strand_id
1 'polypeptide(L)'
;NAIEDFCLTKFRLDMEGLDRHHWCSWEDTVETYGDLTNCTYMIALKMDCFWPNRLVDEFFIDIHRHYFHNCALSGRLLQDPPNHILGPFIVVPILVTLLMTALVVWRSKRSEGIV
;
A
#
# COMPACT_ATOMS: atom_id res chain seq x y z
N ASN A 1 -10.07 29.21 -6.11
CA ASN A 1 -11.30 28.44 -5.76
C ASN A 1 -11.24 28.13 -4.27
N ALA A 2 -12.34 28.08 -3.50
CA ALA A 2 -12.25 27.98 -2.02
C ALA A 2 -11.36 26.82 -1.51
N ILE A 3 -11.36 25.70 -2.23
CA ILE A 3 -10.47 24.55 -1.97
C ILE A 3 -8.98 24.90 -2.17
N GLU A 4 -8.63 25.64 -3.22
CA GLU A 4 -7.25 26.10 -3.44
C GLU A 4 -6.80 27.06 -2.34
N ASP A 5 -7.66 28.02 -1.99
CA ASP A 5 -7.27 29.09 -1.07
C ASP A 5 -7.07 28.55 0.36
N PHE A 6 -7.94 27.65 0.82
CA PHE A 6 -7.92 27.15 2.21
C PHE A 6 -7.20 25.81 2.40
N CYS A 7 -7.31 24.85 1.46
CA CYS A 7 -6.76 23.52 1.64
C CYS A 7 -5.41 23.33 0.93
N LEU A 8 -5.31 23.77 -0.33
CA LEU A 8 -4.10 23.55 -1.14
C LEU A 8 -2.88 24.29 -0.58
N THR A 9 -3.07 25.49 -0.03
CA THR A 9 -1.97 26.27 0.54
C THR A 9 -1.26 25.52 1.66
N LYS A 10 -2.01 24.96 2.62
CA LYS A 10 -1.43 24.14 3.71
C LYS A 10 -0.78 22.87 3.16
N PHE A 11 -1.48 22.16 2.26
CA PHE A 11 -0.94 20.94 1.66
C PHE A 11 0.39 21.18 0.94
N ARG A 12 0.51 22.27 0.18
CA ARG A 12 1.77 22.64 -0.49
C ARG A 12 2.89 22.87 0.52
N LEU A 13 2.64 23.61 1.60
CA LEU A 13 3.67 23.86 2.62
C LEU A 13 4.12 22.58 3.30
N ASP A 14 3.19 21.70 3.66
CA ASP A 14 3.49 20.41 4.27
C ASP A 14 4.29 19.52 3.30
N MET A 15 3.92 19.50 2.01
CA MET A 15 4.62 18.75 0.95
C MET A 15 5.96 19.38 0.52
N GLU A 16 6.19 20.67 0.74
CA GLU A 16 7.49 21.33 0.55
C GLU A 16 8.43 21.05 1.73
N GLY A 17 7.88 20.94 2.94
CA GLY A 17 8.62 20.48 4.13
C GLY A 17 9.02 19.00 4.01
N LEU A 18 8.20 18.20 3.35
CA LEU A 18 8.54 16.84 2.94
C LEU A 18 9.45 16.89 1.69
N ASP A 19 10.71 16.49 1.81
CA ASP A 19 11.61 16.39 0.64
C ASP A 19 10.94 15.52 -0.46
N ARG A 20 11.09 15.91 -1.73
CA ARG A 20 10.52 15.23 -2.91
C ARG A 20 10.75 13.71 -2.93
N HIS A 21 11.86 13.26 -2.35
CA HIS A 21 12.19 11.84 -2.24
C HIS A 21 11.16 11.04 -1.43
N HIS A 22 10.45 11.69 -0.50
CA HIS A 22 9.46 11.07 0.38
C HIS A 22 8.02 11.16 -0.17
N TRP A 23 7.79 11.88 -1.28
CA TRP A 23 6.44 12.01 -1.84
C TRP A 23 5.80 10.66 -2.22
N CYS A 24 6.60 9.65 -2.55
CA CYS A 24 6.09 8.32 -2.86
C CYS A 24 5.96 7.38 -1.65
N SER A 25 6.41 7.80 -0.48
CA SER A 25 6.19 7.08 0.76
C SER A 25 4.80 7.37 1.29
N TRP A 26 3.94 6.34 1.34
CA TRP A 26 2.60 6.51 1.91
C TRP A 26 2.65 6.80 3.41
N GLU A 27 3.59 6.20 4.13
CA GLU A 27 3.77 6.42 5.57
C GLU A 27 4.05 7.89 5.87
N ASP A 28 4.84 8.57 5.04
CA ASP A 28 5.18 9.98 5.25
C ASP A 28 4.09 10.94 4.76
N THR A 29 3.23 10.51 3.83
CA THR A 29 2.24 11.40 3.17
C THR A 29 0.80 11.18 3.63
N VAL A 30 0.51 10.09 4.35
CA VAL A 30 -0.86 9.72 4.76
C VAL A 30 -1.51 10.77 5.64
N GLU A 31 -0.77 11.37 6.58
CA GLU A 31 -1.28 12.40 7.47
C GLU A 31 -1.64 13.67 6.68
N THR A 32 -0.70 14.20 5.90
CA THR A 32 -0.90 15.41 5.08
C THR A 32 -2.01 15.24 4.04
N TYR A 33 -2.11 14.07 3.42
CA TYR A 33 -3.18 13.76 2.47
C TYR A 33 -4.54 13.59 3.17
N GLY A 34 -4.54 13.02 4.38
CA GLY A 34 -5.72 12.94 5.25
C GLY A 34 -6.24 14.32 5.66
N ASP A 35 -5.34 15.23 6.04
CA ASP A 35 -5.66 16.63 6.34
C ASP A 35 -6.27 17.36 5.14
N LEU A 36 -5.69 17.19 3.94
CA LEU A 36 -6.24 17.74 2.70
C LEU A 36 -7.66 17.21 2.44
N THR A 37 -7.85 15.89 2.59
CA THR A 37 -9.15 15.23 2.42
C THR A 37 -10.19 15.80 3.38
N ASN A 38 -9.87 15.87 4.67
CA ASN A 38 -10.75 16.41 5.69
C ASN A 38 -11.05 17.89 5.45
N CYS A 39 -10.07 18.69 5.01
CA CYS A 39 -10.28 20.09 4.66
C CYS A 39 -11.30 20.23 3.52
N THR A 40 -11.15 19.47 2.42
CA THR A 40 -12.13 19.52 1.30
C THR A 40 -13.52 19.06 1.73
N TYR A 41 -13.61 18.06 2.61
CA TYR A 41 -14.87 17.60 3.19
C TYR A 41 -15.55 18.71 4.00
N MET A 42 -14.79 19.40 4.87
CA MET A 42 -15.31 20.52 5.67
C MET A 42 -15.76 21.71 4.81
N ILE A 43 -15.06 22.01 3.70
CA ILE A 43 -15.51 23.02 2.75
C ILE A 43 -16.83 22.59 2.09
N ALA A 44 -16.93 21.35 1.62
CA ALA A 44 -18.16 20.85 1.01
C ALA A 44 -19.34 20.95 1.98
N LEU A 45 -19.17 20.54 3.24
CA LEU A 45 -20.19 20.69 4.28
C LEU A 45 -20.58 22.16 4.52
N LYS A 46 -19.61 23.07 4.62
CA LYS A 46 -19.90 24.50 4.84
C LYS A 46 -20.62 25.16 3.67
N MET A 47 -20.39 24.65 2.46
CA MET A 47 -21.02 25.12 1.22
C MET A 47 -22.31 24.35 0.90
N ASP A 48 -22.79 23.50 1.81
CA ASP A 48 -23.98 22.65 1.66
C ASP A 48 -23.93 21.78 0.38
N CYS A 49 -22.75 21.27 0.08
CA CYS A 49 -22.46 20.42 -1.08
C CYS A 49 -22.17 18.98 -0.64
N PHE A 50 -22.57 18.02 -1.48
CA PHE A 50 -22.19 16.62 -1.28
C PHE A 50 -20.67 16.42 -1.47
N TRP A 51 -20.10 15.55 -0.65
CA TRP A 51 -18.73 15.07 -0.78
C TRP A 51 -18.75 13.53 -0.92
N PRO A 52 -18.05 12.93 -1.89
CA PRO A 52 -17.29 13.57 -2.96
C PRO A 52 -18.20 14.15 -4.07
N ASN A 53 -17.63 14.99 -4.93
CA ASN A 53 -18.28 15.54 -6.13
C ASN A 53 -17.24 15.82 -7.23
N ARG A 54 -17.69 16.16 -8.44
CA ARG A 54 -16.83 16.38 -9.62
C ARG A 54 -15.70 17.41 -9.40
N LEU A 55 -15.94 18.45 -8.60
CA LEU A 55 -14.91 19.47 -8.31
C LEU A 55 -13.79 18.90 -7.45
N VAL A 56 -14.15 18.09 -6.45
CA VAL A 56 -13.18 17.42 -5.57
C VAL A 56 -12.41 16.34 -6.34
N ASP A 57 -13.08 15.62 -7.25
CA ASP A 57 -12.43 14.61 -8.10
C ASP A 57 -11.37 15.25 -9.02
N GLU A 58 -11.71 16.32 -9.74
CA GLU A 58 -10.76 17.05 -10.58
C GLU A 58 -9.60 17.61 -9.77
N PHE A 59 -9.88 18.17 -8.60
CA PHE A 59 -8.87 18.67 -7.68
C PHE A 59 -7.87 17.57 -7.27
N PHE A 60 -8.35 16.40 -6.81
CA PHE A 60 -7.45 15.33 -6.40
C PHE A 60 -6.69 14.71 -7.57
N ILE A 61 -7.29 14.63 -8.76
CA ILE A 61 -6.58 14.20 -9.98
C ILE A 61 -5.37 15.11 -10.25
N ASP A 62 -5.53 16.42 -10.10
CA ASP A 62 -4.44 17.37 -10.32
C ASP A 62 -3.36 17.28 -9.22
N ILE A 63 -3.75 17.03 -7.96
CA ILE A 63 -2.80 16.71 -6.87
C ILE A 63 -1.97 15.48 -7.23
N HIS A 64 -2.61 14.39 -7.66
CA HIS A 64 -1.92 13.15 -8.04
C HIS A 64 -0.99 13.36 -9.23
N ARG A 65 -1.40 14.14 -10.23
CA ARG A 65 -0.55 14.50 -11.38
C ARG A 65 0.64 15.39 -10.99
N HIS A 66 0.49 16.26 -10.00
CA HIS A 66 1.57 17.16 -9.61
C HIS A 66 2.58 16.50 -8.68
N TYR A 67 2.11 15.92 -7.57
CA TYR A 67 2.96 15.41 -6.50
C TYR A 67 3.27 13.92 -6.63
N PHE A 68 2.35 13.12 -7.18
CA PHE A 68 2.44 11.65 -7.13
C PHE A 68 2.62 10.97 -8.49
N HIS A 69 2.91 11.72 -9.56
CA HIS A 69 2.95 11.19 -10.94
C HIS A 69 3.98 10.07 -11.18
N ASN A 70 5.08 10.06 -10.44
CA ASN A 70 6.13 9.03 -10.55
C ASN A 70 5.99 7.93 -9.50
N CYS A 71 4.96 7.98 -8.66
CA CYS A 71 4.81 7.02 -7.58
C CYS A 71 4.16 5.73 -8.11
N ALA A 72 4.77 4.59 -7.77
CA ALA A 72 4.19 3.30 -8.09
C ALA A 72 2.86 3.12 -7.36
N LEU A 73 1.87 2.58 -8.07
CA LEU A 73 0.62 2.11 -7.45
C LEU A 73 0.84 0.82 -6.64
N SER A 74 1.83 0.03 -7.05
CA SER A 74 2.21 -1.23 -6.41
C SER A 74 2.84 -0.99 -5.04
N GLY A 75 2.37 -1.71 -4.03
CA GLY A 75 2.90 -1.67 -2.66
C GLY A 75 1.97 -1.02 -1.61
N ARG A 76 0.92 -0.31 -2.03
CA ARG A 76 -0.11 0.24 -1.11
C ARG A 76 -1.28 -0.71 -0.85
N LEU A 77 -1.60 -1.57 -1.83
CA LEU A 77 -2.71 -2.51 -1.73
C LEU A 77 -2.22 -3.80 -1.07
N LEU A 78 -2.95 -4.26 -0.04
CA LEU A 78 -2.73 -5.59 0.51
C LEU A 78 -3.06 -6.60 -0.60
N GLN A 79 -2.02 -7.21 -1.17
CA GLN A 79 -2.14 -8.11 -2.29
C GLN A 79 -1.19 -9.30 -2.09
N ASP A 80 -1.63 -10.48 -2.52
CA ASP A 80 -0.78 -11.66 -2.51
C ASP A 80 0.50 -11.44 -3.35
N PRO A 81 1.64 -11.98 -2.90
CA PRO A 81 2.86 -11.89 -3.68
C PRO A 81 2.68 -12.61 -5.02
N PRO A 82 3.42 -12.20 -6.06
CA PRO A 82 3.30 -12.82 -7.37
C PRO A 82 3.59 -14.33 -7.30
N ASN A 83 2.91 -15.12 -8.14
CA ASN A 83 2.93 -16.59 -8.08
C ASN A 83 4.34 -17.21 -8.13
N HIS A 84 5.30 -16.55 -8.77
CA HIS A 84 6.68 -17.02 -8.83
C HIS A 84 7.43 -16.93 -7.47
N ILE A 85 6.95 -16.12 -6.54
CA ILE A 85 7.42 -16.05 -5.15
C ILE A 85 6.56 -16.96 -4.26
N LEU A 86 5.24 -16.89 -4.40
CA LEU A 86 4.31 -17.67 -3.58
C LEU A 86 4.43 -19.18 -3.81
N GLY A 87 4.59 -19.60 -5.07
CA GLY A 87 4.67 -21.02 -5.46
C GLY A 87 5.80 -21.77 -4.74
N PRO A 88 7.05 -21.29 -4.79
CA PRO A 88 8.16 -21.88 -4.03
C PRO A 88 7.89 -21.96 -2.53
N PHE A 89 7.29 -20.93 -1.92
CA PHE A 89 6.94 -20.96 -0.49
C PHE A 89 5.92 -22.05 -0.13
N ILE A 90 5.07 -22.45 -1.06
CA ILE A 90 4.12 -23.55 -0.87
C ILE A 90 4.79 -24.91 -1.13
N VAL A 91 5.55 -25.03 -2.23
CA VAL A 91 6.11 -26.31 -2.69
C VAL A 91 7.25 -26.79 -1.80
N VAL A 92 8.15 -25.90 -1.35
CA VAL A 92 9.33 -26.28 -0.57
C VAL A 92 8.96 -26.97 0.76
N PRO A 93 8.05 -26.44 1.61
CA PRO A 93 7.62 -27.13 2.82
C PRO A 93 7.00 -28.50 2.57
N ILE A 94 6.22 -28.66 1.48
CA ILE A 94 5.64 -29.95 1.10
C ILE A 94 6.75 -30.96 0.75
N LEU A 95 7.72 -30.56 -0.07
CA LEU A 95 8.85 -31.44 -0.41
C LEU A 95 9.67 -31.81 0.82
N VAL A 96 9.91 -30.87 1.73
CA VAL A 96 10.64 -31.13 2.98
C VAL A 96 9.89 -32.14 3.85
N THR A 97 8.58 -31.99 4.03
CA THR A 97 7.79 -32.95 4.82
C THR A 97 7.78 -34.35 4.19
N LEU A 98 7.65 -34.46 2.87
CA LEU A 98 7.76 -35.73 2.15
C LEU A 98 9.15 -36.37 2.27
N LEU A 99 10.22 -35.58 2.17
CA LEU A 99 11.58 -36.08 2.35
C LEU A 99 11.83 -36.57 3.78
N MET A 100 11.41 -35.80 4.79
CA MET A 100 11.58 -36.16 6.19
C MET A 100 10.80 -37.42 6.55
N THR A 101 9.55 -37.54 6.08
CA THR A 101 8.76 -38.76 6.28
C THR A 101 9.41 -39.99 5.61
N ALA A 102 9.88 -39.86 4.38
CA ALA A 102 10.62 -40.93 3.70
C ALA A 102 11.91 -41.33 4.46
N LEU A 103 12.67 -40.34 4.95
CA LEU A 103 13.88 -40.57 5.75
C LEU A 103 13.56 -41.30 7.06
N VAL A 104 12.51 -40.90 7.76
CA VAL A 104 12.06 -41.54 9.01
C VAL A 104 11.65 -42.99 8.74
N VAL A 105 10.82 -43.24 7.72
CA VAL A 105 10.41 -44.60 7.34
C VAL A 105 11.61 -45.47 6.98
N TRP A 106 12.56 -44.92 6.21
CA TRP A 106 13.78 -45.64 5.84
C TRP A 106 14.64 -45.99 7.05
N ARG A 107 14.86 -45.04 7.97
CA ARG A 107 15.62 -45.27 9.20
C ARG A 107 14.94 -46.29 10.12
N SER A 108 13.62 -46.21 10.28
CA SER A 108 12.84 -47.14 11.09
C SER A 108 12.96 -48.58 10.56
N LYS A 109 12.73 -48.79 9.26
CA LYS A 109 12.86 -50.13 8.65
C LYS A 109 14.28 -50.69 8.73
N ARG A 110 15.30 -49.84 8.58
CA ARG A 110 16.70 -50.28 8.72
C ARG A 110 17.06 -50.65 10.16
N SER A 111 16.46 -49.99 11.15
CA SER A 111 16.63 -50.33 12.56
C SER A 111 15.94 -51.64 12.94
N GLU A 112 14.77 -51.93 12.35
CA GLU A 112 14.04 -53.19 12.58
C GLU A 112 14.70 -54.39 11.87
N GLY A 113 15.39 -54.17 10.74
CA GLY A 113 16.13 -55.22 10.02
C GLY A 113 17.52 -55.54 10.58
N ILE A 114 17.93 -54.88 11.66
CA ILE A 114 19.13 -55.21 12.47
C ILE A 114 18.62 -55.85 13.77
N VAL A 115 18.11 -57.08 13.67
CA VAL A 115 17.92 -58.05 14.77
C VAL A 115 18.13 -59.45 14.18
#